data_AF-A0A9D4D588-F1
#
_entry.id   AF-A0A9D4D588-F1
#
_cell.length_a   1.000
_cell.length_b   1.000
_cell.length_c   1.000
_cell.angle_alpha   90.00
_cell.angle_beta   90.00
_cell.angle_gamma   90.00
#
_symmetry.space_group_name_H-M   'P 1'
#
loop_
_entity.id
_entity.type
_entity.pdbx_description
1 polymer ?
#
loop_
_entity_poly.entity_id
_entity_poly.type
_entity_poly.pdbx_seq_one_letter_code
_entity_poly.pdbx_strand_id
1 'polypeptide(L)'
;MKNHHSTPVVGTRCDKCDLSTSSINIEDEIKRNNQSDCDMMQNSQVLTHVHLSEVDRETITIRMHELFKVDLDEMVTSIVPAFIPQVIKGIIASLNEKIESLVQENNVLKDQVAKLTLQADRAEQYSRSNCLRVTGIPETKDNEDTDEIILDMAIEIGANLSIEEIDRSHR
;
A
#
# COMPACT_ATOMS: atom_id res chain seq x y z
N MET A 1 42.93 -34.38 -6.32
CA MET A 1 41.74 -35.22 -6.57
C MET A 1 40.96 -35.26 -5.27
N LYS A 2 39.86 -34.49 -5.19
CA LYS A 2 39.15 -34.20 -3.94
C LYS A 2 37.86 -35.02 -3.88
N ASN A 3 37.60 -35.51 -2.67
CA ASN A 3 36.63 -36.51 -2.27
C ASN A 3 35.17 -36.15 -2.60
N HIS A 4 34.41 -37.17 -2.99
CA HIS A 4 32.95 -37.14 -3.04
C HIS A 4 32.36 -37.13 -1.63
N HIS A 5 31.61 -36.10 -1.29
CA HIS A 5 30.66 -36.10 -0.18
C HIS A 5 29.30 -35.66 -0.70
N SER A 6 28.46 -36.65 -0.97
CA SER A 6 27.02 -36.50 -1.15
C SER A 6 26.37 -36.41 0.23
N THR A 7 25.58 -35.36 0.48
CA THR A 7 24.68 -35.27 1.63
C THR A 7 23.23 -35.29 1.15
N PRO A 8 22.37 -36.13 1.74
CA PRO A 8 20.97 -36.27 1.35
C PRO A 8 20.04 -35.36 2.14
N VAL A 9 18.95 -34.97 1.48
CA VAL A 9 17.84 -34.14 1.95
C VAL A 9 17.10 -34.80 3.12
N VAL A 10 16.93 -34.06 4.21
CA VAL A 10 16.19 -34.47 5.40
C VAL A 10 14.68 -34.39 5.13
N GLY A 11 14.06 -35.54 4.87
CA GLY A 11 12.61 -35.72 4.91
C GLY A 11 12.28 -36.70 6.03
N THR A 12 11.84 -36.21 7.18
CA THR A 12 11.34 -37.05 8.27
C THR A 12 9.92 -37.48 7.94
N ARG A 13 9.75 -38.74 7.53
CA ARG A 13 8.46 -39.41 7.45
C ARG A 13 8.46 -40.56 8.46
N CYS A 14 7.64 -40.41 9.48
CA CYS A 14 7.53 -41.30 10.64
C CYS A 14 6.85 -42.62 10.25
N ASP A 15 7.47 -43.71 10.66
CA ASP A 15 6.99 -45.08 10.61
C ASP A 15 5.84 -45.34 11.59
N LYS A 16 5.03 -46.36 11.25
CA LYS A 16 3.93 -47.01 12.00
C LYS A 16 2.52 -46.56 11.64
N CYS A 17 2.01 -47.14 10.55
CA CYS A 17 0.59 -47.37 10.35
C CYS A 17 0.28 -48.85 10.64
N ASP A 18 0.04 -49.18 11.92
CA ASP A 18 -0.64 -50.43 12.28
C ASP A 18 -2.15 -50.18 12.24
N LEU A 19 -2.76 -50.45 11.10
CA LEU A 19 -4.22 -50.50 10.96
C LEU A 19 -4.73 -51.79 11.61
N SER A 20 -5.03 -51.72 12.91
CA SER A 20 -5.98 -52.63 13.52
C SER A 20 -7.37 -52.01 13.42
N THR A 21 -8.13 -52.44 12.42
CA THR A 21 -9.57 -52.16 12.33
C THR A 21 -10.28 -52.85 13.49
N SER A 22 -10.59 -52.10 14.55
CA SER A 22 -11.67 -52.45 15.46
C SER A 22 -12.99 -52.21 14.71
N SER A 23 -13.62 -53.30 14.28
CA SER A 23 -14.98 -53.26 13.73
C SER A 23 -15.93 -52.72 14.80
N ILE A 24 -16.30 -51.45 14.70
CA ILE A 24 -17.36 -50.85 15.49
C ILE A 24 -18.67 -51.46 14.99
N ASN A 25 -19.32 -52.25 15.84
CA ASN A 25 -20.57 -52.92 15.52
C ASN A 25 -21.71 -51.87 15.53
N ILE A 26 -22.02 -51.32 14.37
CA ILE A 26 -22.93 -50.19 14.17
C ILE A 26 -24.32 -50.45 14.81
N GLU A 27 -24.77 -51.71 14.87
CA GLU A 27 -26.04 -52.08 15.50
C GLU A 27 -26.05 -51.87 17.03
N ASP A 28 -24.91 -52.03 17.71
CA ASP A 28 -24.81 -51.84 19.16
C ASP A 28 -24.71 -50.35 19.54
N GLU A 29 -24.30 -49.50 18.60
CA GLU A 29 -24.26 -48.05 18.78
C GLU A 29 -25.63 -47.41 18.50
N ILE A 30 -26.37 -47.92 17.52
CA ILE A 30 -27.76 -47.52 17.27
C ILE A 30 -28.67 -47.92 18.44
N LYS A 31 -28.49 -49.11 19.04
CA LYS A 31 -29.25 -49.52 20.23
C LYS A 31 -28.94 -48.66 21.46
N ARG A 32 -27.69 -48.23 21.64
CA ARG A 32 -27.30 -47.32 22.75
C ARG A 32 -27.85 -45.91 22.56
N ASN A 33 -27.84 -45.37 21.34
CA ASN A 33 -28.46 -44.06 21.06
C ASN A 33 -29.98 -44.10 21.23
N ASN A 34 -30.65 -45.15 20.74
CA ASN A 34 -32.10 -45.26 20.90
C ASN A 34 -32.54 -45.49 22.36
N GLN A 35 -31.71 -46.12 23.20
CA GLN A 35 -31.99 -46.26 24.64
C GLN A 35 -31.79 -44.93 25.38
N SER A 36 -30.75 -44.17 25.02
CA SER A 36 -30.50 -42.82 25.56
C SER A 36 -31.60 -41.83 25.18
N ASP A 37 -32.17 -41.94 23.98
CA ASP A 37 -33.28 -41.09 23.52
C ASP A 37 -34.61 -41.44 24.23
N CYS A 38 -34.83 -42.70 24.58
CA CYS A 38 -35.97 -43.14 25.41
C CYS A 38 -35.86 -42.64 26.87
N ASP A 39 -34.66 -42.64 27.46
CA ASP A 39 -34.43 -42.14 28.82
C ASP A 39 -34.54 -40.60 28.89
N MET A 40 -34.25 -39.90 27.79
CA MET A 40 -34.46 -38.45 27.69
C MET A 40 -35.95 -38.06 27.55
N MET A 41 -36.80 -38.92 27.00
CA MET A 41 -38.25 -38.66 26.93
C MET A 41 -38.99 -38.97 28.24
N GLN A 42 -38.40 -39.73 29.17
CA GLN A 42 -38.99 -39.96 30.49
C GLN A 42 -38.66 -38.87 31.52
N ASN A 43 -37.65 -38.03 31.28
CA ASN A 43 -37.36 -36.85 32.10
C ASN A 43 -38.14 -35.58 31.69
N SER A 44 -39.03 -35.68 30.69
CA SER A 44 -39.82 -34.54 30.20
C SER A 44 -41.12 -34.28 30.97
N GLN A 45 -41.44 -35.05 32.02
CA GLN A 45 -42.66 -34.87 32.81
C GLN A 45 -42.42 -34.62 34.29
N VAL A 46 -41.63 -33.60 34.62
CA VAL A 46 -41.92 -32.72 35.77
C VAL A 46 -41.63 -31.27 35.37
N LEU A 47 -42.22 -30.79 34.27
CA LEU A 47 -42.59 -29.37 34.24
C LEU A 47 -43.92 -29.28 34.98
N THR A 48 -43.86 -28.94 36.26
CA THR A 48 -45.04 -28.42 36.95
C THR A 48 -45.55 -27.24 36.13
N HIS A 49 -46.79 -27.31 35.67
CA HIS A 49 -47.43 -26.18 34.99
C HIS A 49 -47.53 -25.04 36.00
N VAL A 50 -46.56 -24.12 35.99
CA VAL A 50 -46.65 -22.89 36.77
C VAL A 50 -47.73 -22.05 36.09
N HIS A 51 -48.90 -21.99 36.68
CA HIS A 51 -49.97 -21.12 36.23
C HIS A 51 -49.64 -19.70 36.70
N LEU A 52 -48.76 -19.04 35.95
CA LEU A 52 -48.45 -17.63 36.14
C LEU A 52 -49.68 -16.81 35.74
N SER A 53 -50.06 -15.87 36.58
CA SER A 53 -51.09 -14.89 36.20
C SER A 53 -50.60 -14.08 35.00
N GLU A 54 -51.52 -13.49 34.25
CA GLU A 54 -51.18 -12.62 33.12
C GLU A 54 -50.24 -11.47 33.55
N VAL A 55 -50.44 -10.99 34.78
CA VAL A 55 -49.60 -9.98 35.45
C VAL A 55 -48.16 -10.46 35.67
N ASP A 56 -47.97 -11.72 36.08
CA ASP A 56 -46.62 -12.28 36.32
C ASP A 56 -45.84 -12.42 35.01
N ARG A 57 -46.52 -12.80 33.92
CA ARG A 57 -45.90 -12.92 32.59
C ARG A 57 -45.43 -11.57 32.08
N GLU A 58 -46.29 -10.56 32.18
CA GLU A 58 -45.96 -9.19 31.79
C GLU A 58 -44.79 -8.64 32.62
N THR A 59 -44.81 -8.88 33.93
CA THR A 59 -43.72 -8.47 34.84
C THR A 59 -42.40 -9.14 34.47
N ILE A 60 -42.40 -10.44 34.17
CA ILE A 60 -41.19 -11.16 33.75
C ILE A 60 -40.65 -10.58 32.44
N THR A 61 -41.52 -10.35 31.45
CA THR A 61 -41.09 -9.77 30.16
C THR A 61 -40.48 -8.38 30.34
N ILE A 62 -41.09 -7.53 31.17
CA ILE A 62 -40.55 -6.20 31.49
C ILE A 62 -39.19 -6.33 32.16
N ARG A 63 -39.05 -7.19 33.17
CA ARG A 63 -37.78 -7.39 33.89
C ARG A 63 -36.68 -7.94 32.99
N MET A 64 -37.00 -8.89 32.11
CA MET A 64 -36.03 -9.40 31.14
C MET A 64 -35.58 -8.29 30.19
N HIS A 65 -36.50 -7.48 29.65
CA HIS A 65 -36.13 -6.35 28.81
C HIS A 65 -35.28 -5.30 29.54
N GLU A 66 -35.59 -4.98 30.79
CA GLU A 66 -34.80 -4.06 31.61
C GLU A 66 -33.37 -4.56 31.83
N LEU A 67 -33.21 -5.84 32.20
CA LEU A 67 -31.90 -6.46 32.42
C LEU A 67 -31.07 -6.46 31.14
N PHE A 68 -31.63 -6.90 30.02
CA PHE A 68 -30.93 -6.88 28.74
C PHE A 68 -30.53 -5.46 28.31
N LYS A 69 -31.37 -4.46 28.58
CA LYS A 69 -31.05 -3.07 28.27
C LYS A 69 -29.86 -2.57 29.09
N VAL A 70 -29.82 -2.89 30.39
CA VAL A 70 -28.72 -2.50 31.28
C VAL A 70 -27.41 -3.16 30.85
N ASP A 71 -27.43 -4.46 30.56
CA ASP A 71 -26.22 -5.20 30.14
C ASP A 71 -25.67 -4.67 28.81
N LEU A 72 -26.54 -4.36 27.85
CA LEU A 72 -26.13 -3.76 26.57
C LEU A 72 -25.59 -2.34 26.75
N ASP A 73 -26.19 -1.54 27.62
CA ASP A 73 -25.74 -0.17 27.89
C ASP A 73 -24.36 -0.16 28.56
N GLU A 74 -24.12 -1.07 29.50
CA GLU A 74 -22.81 -1.26 30.13
C GLU A 74 -21.75 -1.73 29.12
N MET A 75 -22.11 -2.67 28.24
CA MET A 75 -21.23 -3.14 27.17
C MET A 75 -20.87 -2.01 26.19
N VAL A 76 -21.84 -1.23 25.73
CA VAL A 76 -21.61 -0.10 24.81
C VAL A 76 -20.78 0.99 25.50
N THR A 77 -21.07 1.30 26.76
CA THR A 77 -20.38 2.34 27.53
C THR A 77 -18.93 1.98 27.85
N SER A 78 -18.62 0.69 27.98
CA SER A 78 -17.24 0.25 28.29
C SER A 78 -16.40 0.02 27.03
N ILE A 79 -16.94 -0.63 26.01
CA ILE A 79 -16.16 -1.06 24.84
C ILE A 79 -15.93 0.08 23.84
N VAL A 80 -16.98 0.84 23.52
CA VAL A 80 -16.93 1.85 22.45
C VAL A 80 -15.94 2.97 22.77
N PRO A 81 -15.91 3.55 23.99
CA PRO A 81 -14.96 4.60 24.32
C PRO A 81 -13.51 4.15 24.41
N ALA A 82 -13.24 2.85 24.64
CA ALA A 82 -11.89 2.32 24.70
C ALA A 82 -11.33 2.04 23.29
N PHE A 83 -12.16 1.53 22.39
CA PHE A 83 -11.72 1.08 21.07
C PHE A 83 -11.59 2.22 20.05
N ILE A 84 -12.53 3.18 20.04
CA ILE A 84 -12.51 4.30 19.08
C ILE A 84 -11.20 5.09 19.14
N PRO A 85 -10.69 5.52 20.31
CA PRO A 85 -9.44 6.27 20.38
C PRO A 85 -8.24 5.46 19.91
N GLN A 86 -8.24 4.14 20.13
CA GLN A 86 -7.16 3.26 19.70
C GLN A 86 -7.10 3.17 18.17
N VAL A 87 -8.25 2.98 17.51
CA VAL A 87 -8.35 2.96 16.05
C VAL A 87 -7.94 4.30 15.46
N ILE A 88 -8.47 5.41 15.99
CA ILE A 88 -8.13 6.76 15.51
C ILE A 88 -6.63 7.02 15.66
N LYS A 89 -6.03 6.66 16.81
CA LYS A 89 -4.60 6.83 17.06
C LYS A 89 -3.76 6.03 16.05
N GLY A 90 -4.16 4.78 15.75
CA GLY A 90 -3.46 3.95 14.77
C GLY A 90 -3.54 4.53 13.36
N ILE A 91 -4.71 5.01 12.94
CA ILE A 91 -4.90 5.66 11.64
C ILE A 91 -4.08 6.95 11.55
N ILE A 92 -4.14 7.81 12.56
CA ILE A 92 -3.37 9.07 12.58
C ILE A 92 -1.86 8.79 12.50
N ALA A 93 -1.36 7.82 13.27
CA ALA A 93 0.05 7.45 13.21
C ALA A 93 0.46 6.99 11.81
N SER A 94 -0.32 6.08 11.20
CA SER A 94 -0.04 5.58 9.86
C SER A 94 -0.12 6.67 8.78
N LEU A 95 -1.07 7.59 8.90
CA LEU A 95 -1.19 8.73 7.98
C LEU A 95 -0.02 9.70 8.13
N ASN A 96 0.41 9.99 9.35
CA ASN A 96 1.56 10.86 9.60
C ASN A 96 2.85 10.26 9.03
N GLU A 97 3.09 8.97 9.21
CA GLU A 97 4.25 8.28 8.60
C GLU A 97 4.25 8.40 7.07
N LYS A 98 3.09 8.21 6.43
CA LYS A 98 2.96 8.40 4.98
C LYS A 98 3.18 9.84 4.55
N ILE A 99 2.66 10.80 5.29
CA ILE A 99 2.87 12.23 5.02
C ILE A 99 4.36 12.57 5.13
N GLU A 100 5.03 12.10 6.17
CA GLU A 100 6.47 12.33 6.35
C GLU A 100 7.30 11.71 5.22
N SER A 101 7.01 10.46 4.83
CA SER A 101 7.68 9.82 3.68
C SER A 101 7.49 10.62 2.39
N LEU A 102 6.25 11.03 2.10
CA LEU A 102 5.94 11.80 0.88
C LEU A 102 6.60 13.17 0.89
N VAL A 103 6.66 13.85 2.04
CA VAL A 103 7.35 15.14 2.18
C VAL A 103 8.85 14.97 1.95
N GLN A 104 9.46 13.92 2.50
CA GLN A 104 10.88 13.62 2.28
C GLN A 104 11.17 13.35 0.81
N GLU A 105 10.40 12.48 0.16
CA GLU A 105 10.52 12.19 -1.27
C GLU A 105 10.36 13.44 -2.13
N ASN A 106 9.36 14.28 -1.81
CA ASN A 106 9.12 15.51 -2.55
C ASN A 106 10.29 16.49 -2.45
N ASN A 107 10.89 16.61 -1.27
CA ASN A 107 12.07 17.45 -1.08
C ASN A 107 13.27 16.93 -1.87
N VAL A 108 13.54 15.63 -1.81
CA VAL A 108 14.61 14.99 -2.60
C VAL A 108 14.41 15.23 -4.10
N LEU A 109 13.19 15.06 -4.59
CA LEU A 109 12.87 15.28 -6.01
C LEU A 109 13.03 16.75 -6.41
N LYS A 110 12.60 17.69 -5.56
CA LYS A 110 12.80 19.13 -5.81
C LYS A 110 14.28 19.49 -5.89
N ASP A 111 15.10 18.96 -4.99
CA ASP A 111 16.54 19.20 -5.00
C ASP A 111 17.21 18.62 -6.27
N GLN A 112 16.78 17.43 -6.70
CA GLN A 112 17.26 16.82 -7.94
C GLN A 112 16.87 17.65 -9.16
N VAL A 113 15.62 18.11 -9.23
CA VAL A 113 15.16 19.00 -10.31
C VAL A 113 15.99 20.27 -10.34
N ALA A 114 16.17 20.95 -9.20
CA ALA A 114 16.97 22.17 -9.13
C ALA A 114 18.41 21.94 -9.60
N LYS A 115 19.05 20.84 -9.18
CA LYS A 115 20.40 20.47 -9.62
C LYS A 115 20.47 20.20 -11.11
N LEU A 116 19.51 19.44 -11.66
CA LEU A 116 19.47 19.11 -13.08
C LEU A 116 19.23 20.34 -13.94
N THR A 117 18.35 21.26 -13.52
CA THR A 117 18.14 22.54 -14.20
C THR A 117 19.43 23.34 -14.25
N LEU A 118 20.14 23.50 -13.12
CA LEU A 118 21.43 24.21 -13.11
C LEU A 118 22.48 23.55 -14.01
N GLN A 119 22.49 22.21 -14.08
CA GLN A 119 23.39 21.48 -14.98
C GLN A 119 23.03 21.68 -16.45
N ALA A 120 21.74 21.67 -16.78
CA ALA A 120 21.24 21.93 -18.13
C ALA A 120 21.59 23.35 -18.59
N ASP A 121 21.33 24.35 -17.75
CA ASP A 121 21.66 25.75 -18.04
C ASP A 121 23.17 25.92 -18.28
N ARG A 122 24.00 25.29 -17.44
CA ARG A 122 25.45 25.32 -17.61
C ARG A 122 25.90 24.63 -18.89
N ALA A 123 25.29 23.50 -19.24
CA ALA A 123 25.60 22.78 -20.47
C ALA A 123 25.19 23.59 -21.70
N GLU A 124 24.02 24.24 -21.68
CA GLU A 124 23.55 25.13 -22.74
C GLU A 124 24.48 26.35 -22.90
N GLN A 125 24.87 26.96 -21.77
CA GLN A 125 25.81 28.08 -21.78
C GLN A 125 27.18 27.67 -22.34
N TYR A 126 27.69 26.49 -21.94
CA TYR A 126 28.95 25.97 -22.48
C TYR A 126 28.86 25.70 -23.98
N SER A 127 27.75 25.10 -24.43
CA SER A 127 27.49 24.85 -25.85
C SER A 127 27.47 26.13 -26.70
N ARG A 128 27.16 27.29 -26.09
CA ARG A 128 27.12 28.59 -26.78
C ARG A 128 28.31 29.49 -26.49
N SER A 129 29.33 29.00 -25.78
CA SER A 129 30.48 29.81 -25.37
C SER A 129 31.25 30.41 -26.55
N ASN A 130 31.27 29.73 -27.70
CA ASN A 130 31.92 30.20 -28.92
C ASN A 130 30.93 30.70 -29.97
N CYS A 131 29.66 30.88 -29.61
CA CYS A 131 28.63 31.39 -30.51
C CYS A 131 28.42 32.87 -30.26
N LEU A 132 28.41 33.67 -31.33
CA LEU A 132 28.02 35.08 -31.28
C LEU A 132 26.63 35.23 -31.88
N ARG A 133 25.77 35.99 -31.19
CA ARG A 133 24.46 36.37 -31.71
C ARG A 133 24.54 37.79 -32.24
N VAL A 134 24.40 37.94 -33.55
CA VAL A 134 24.38 39.24 -34.23
C VAL A 134 22.94 39.62 -34.52
N THR A 135 22.56 40.86 -34.18
CA THR A 135 21.18 41.35 -34.32
C THR A 135 21.15 42.68 -35.05
N GLY A 136 20.05 42.96 -35.75
CA GLY A 136 19.87 44.24 -36.46
C GLY A 136 20.32 44.22 -37.93
N ILE A 137 20.66 43.06 -38.47
CA ILE A 137 20.96 42.88 -39.90
C ILE A 137 19.64 42.65 -40.66
N PRO A 138 19.26 43.53 -41.62
CA PRO A 138 18.09 43.33 -42.46
C PRO A 138 18.15 42.00 -43.21
N GLU A 139 17.00 41.35 -43.40
CA GLU A 139 16.90 40.10 -44.16
C GLU A 139 16.78 40.41 -45.66
N THR A 140 17.53 39.67 -46.48
CA THR A 140 17.39 39.67 -47.95
C THR A 140 16.47 38.53 -48.39
N LYS A 141 15.74 38.75 -49.50
CA LYS A 141 14.62 37.88 -49.88
C LYS A 141 15.03 36.50 -50.38
N ASP A 142 16.24 36.32 -50.89
CA ASP A 142 16.72 35.05 -51.40
C ASP A 142 18.25 34.92 -51.29
N ASN A 143 18.72 33.71 -50.94
CA ASN A 143 20.10 33.25 -51.06
C ASN A 143 21.15 34.11 -50.34
N GLU A 144 20.84 34.48 -49.10
CA GLU A 144 21.73 35.26 -48.25
C GLU A 144 22.94 34.43 -47.80
N ASP A 145 24.13 34.94 -48.10
CA ASP A 145 25.37 34.38 -47.58
C ASP A 145 25.67 35.00 -46.21
N THR A 146 25.40 34.23 -45.16
CA THR A 146 25.63 34.69 -43.78
C THR A 146 27.12 34.77 -43.43
N ASP A 147 28.00 34.06 -44.12
CA ASP A 147 29.45 34.14 -43.88
C ASP A 147 30.00 35.47 -44.41
N GLU A 148 29.64 35.85 -45.64
CA GLU A 148 30.04 37.14 -46.24
C GLU A 148 29.61 38.32 -45.39
N ILE A 149 28.36 38.32 -44.91
CA ILE A 149 27.83 39.39 -44.05
C ILE A 149 28.63 39.52 -42.74
N ILE A 150 29.04 38.40 -42.15
CA ILE A 150 29.82 38.41 -40.90
C ILE A 150 31.25 38.87 -41.16
N LEU A 151 31.87 38.48 -42.27
CA LEU A 151 33.20 38.95 -42.67
C LEU A 151 33.21 40.45 -42.94
N ASP A 152 32.23 40.97 -43.70
CA ASP A 152 32.08 42.40 -43.96
C ASP A 152 31.91 43.18 -42.65
N MET A 153 31.10 42.65 -41.73
CA MET A 153 30.94 43.26 -40.41
C MET A 153 32.23 43.27 -39.59
N ALA A 154 33.01 42.18 -39.64
CA ALA A 154 34.27 42.07 -38.93
C ALA A 154 35.29 43.10 -39.44
N ILE A 155 35.38 43.27 -40.76
CA ILE A 155 36.23 44.29 -41.40
C ILE A 155 35.84 45.69 -40.92
N GLU A 156 34.53 45.99 -40.88
CA GLU A 156 34.02 47.30 -40.53
C GLU A 156 34.29 47.71 -39.08
N ILE A 157 34.36 46.73 -38.16
CA ILE A 157 34.74 46.96 -36.77
C ILE A 157 36.26 46.85 -36.52
N GLY A 158 37.05 46.59 -37.57
CA GLY A 158 38.50 46.43 -37.50
C GLY A 158 38.95 45.11 -36.87
N ALA A 159 38.09 44.09 -36.85
CA ALA A 159 38.43 42.74 -36.42
C ALA A 159 38.99 41.95 -37.60
N ASN A 160 40.10 41.26 -37.39
CA ASN A 160 40.69 40.39 -38.39
C ASN A 160 40.14 38.96 -38.21
N LEU A 161 39.03 38.66 -38.90
CA LEU A 161 38.36 37.36 -38.89
C LEU A 161 38.56 36.69 -40.26
N SER A 162 38.97 35.42 -40.28
CA SER A 162 39.03 34.62 -41.50
C SER A 162 37.87 33.61 -41.56
N ILE A 163 37.53 33.14 -42.77
CA ILE A 163 36.42 32.21 -42.97
C ILE A 163 36.68 30.86 -42.27
N GLU A 164 37.93 30.44 -42.15
CA GLU A 164 38.32 29.19 -41.47
C GLU A 164 38.11 29.25 -39.94
N GLU A 165 37.95 30.45 -39.38
CA GLU A 165 37.64 30.66 -37.96
C GLU A 165 36.13 30.56 -37.67
N ILE A 166 35.29 30.54 -38.71
CA ILE A 166 33.84 30.38 -38.63
C ILE A 166 33.49 28.92 -38.89
N ASP A 167 32.97 28.22 -37.88
CA ASP A 167 32.50 26.83 -38.04
C ASP A 167 31.15 26.78 -38.76
N ARG A 168 30.18 27.58 -38.32
CA ARG A 168 28.85 27.71 -38.93
C ARG A 168 28.25 29.09 -38.69
N SER A 169 27.69 29.70 -39.73
CA SER A 169 26.79 30.84 -39.64
C SER A 169 25.38 30.45 -40.12
N HIS A 170 24.36 31.07 -39.54
CA HIS A 170 22.95 30.88 -39.92
C HIS A 170 22.07 31.97 -39.28
N ARG A 171 20.83 32.08 -39.77
CA ARG A 171 19.74 32.88 -39.17
C ARG A 171 18.80 32.03 -38.31
#